data_AF-A0A3M0DAN8-F1
#
_entry.id   AF-A0A3M0DAN8-F1
#
_cell.length_a   1.000
_cell.length_b   1.000
_cell.length_c   1.000
_cell.angle_alpha   90.00
_cell.angle_beta   90.00
_cell.angle_gamma   90.00
#
_symmetry.space_group_name_H-M   'P 1'
#
loop_
_entity.id
_entity.type
_entity.pdbx_description
1 polymer ?
#
loop_
_entity_poly.entity_id
_entity_poly.type
_entity_poly.pdbx_seq_one_letter_code
_entity_poly.pdbx_strand_id
1 'polypeptide(L)'
;MSLIGRSINLVLALLICVSVAGTAGATLYYQESVEELDAENSQLRQQNQQLRQDLQSTRSDLQDTRQRLQELNQSLSTTRSDVNQVSENLEETEGELESTEEELASTRQNLQSARQQVQELEGRVSTLEDRNSDLQSEVNSLESTNQNLRQQRNQLQNDVDDLNDEVSQLEDDVSSLENQVNDLEDENANLRNEVQDLRQQRNQACSMINGSKPSFCP
;
A
#
# COMPACT_ATOMS: atom_id res chain seq x y z
N MET A 1 -80.17 -78.59 119.67
CA MET A 1 -80.60 -78.13 118.34
C MET A 1 -79.52 -77.24 117.76
N SER A 2 -79.23 -77.39 116.47
CA SER A 2 -78.43 -76.52 115.59
C SER A 2 -76.92 -76.40 115.84
N LEU A 3 -76.19 -77.41 115.36
CA LEU A 3 -74.75 -77.42 115.05
C LEU A 3 -74.42 -76.69 113.71
N ILE A 4 -75.35 -75.88 113.19
CA ILE A 4 -75.26 -75.29 111.84
C ILE A 4 -74.48 -73.96 111.81
N GLY A 5 -74.12 -73.38 112.96
CA GLY A 5 -73.44 -72.07 113.02
C GLY A 5 -71.91 -72.05 112.87
N ARG A 6 -71.20 -73.19 113.00
CA ARG A 6 -69.72 -73.23 113.09
C ARG A 6 -69.01 -73.65 111.79
N SER A 7 -69.64 -74.50 110.98
CA SER A 7 -69.17 -74.84 109.62
C SER A 7 -69.40 -73.72 108.62
N ILE A 8 -70.49 -72.95 108.80
CA ILE A 8 -70.78 -71.75 107.99
C ILE A 8 -69.66 -70.71 108.14
N ASN A 9 -69.12 -70.50 109.36
CA ASN A 9 -68.04 -69.53 109.60
C ASN A 9 -66.69 -69.93 108.98
N LEU A 10 -66.36 -71.23 108.95
CA LEU A 10 -65.14 -71.77 108.33
C LEU A 10 -65.20 -71.74 106.80
N VAL A 11 -66.36 -72.07 106.25
CA VAL A 11 -66.64 -71.96 104.81
C VAL A 11 -66.64 -70.50 104.39
N LEU A 12 -67.22 -69.59 105.19
CA LEU A 12 -67.14 -68.14 104.96
C LEU A 12 -65.67 -67.67 104.97
N ALA A 13 -64.87 -68.09 105.95
CA ALA A 13 -63.47 -67.69 106.06
C ALA A 13 -62.62 -68.18 104.88
N LEU A 14 -62.85 -69.41 104.40
CA LEU A 14 -62.20 -69.94 103.19
C LEU A 14 -62.64 -69.20 101.92
N LEU A 15 -63.93 -68.89 101.79
CA LEU A 15 -64.45 -68.06 100.70
C LEU A 15 -63.82 -66.66 100.71
N ILE A 16 -63.65 -66.07 101.89
CA ILE A 16 -62.96 -64.79 102.06
C ILE A 16 -61.50 -64.93 101.63
N CYS A 17 -60.75 -65.94 102.09
CA CYS A 17 -59.35 -66.13 101.67
C CYS A 17 -59.17 -66.39 100.17
N VAL A 18 -60.04 -67.20 99.55
CA VAL A 18 -60.01 -67.44 98.09
C VAL A 18 -60.41 -66.19 97.33
N SER A 19 -61.38 -65.42 97.83
CA SER A 19 -61.74 -64.13 97.24
C SER A 19 -60.61 -63.12 97.37
N VAL A 20 -59.89 -63.09 98.49
CA VAL A 20 -58.74 -62.20 98.74
C VAL A 20 -57.54 -62.62 97.90
N ALA A 21 -57.26 -63.92 97.78
CA ALA A 21 -56.18 -64.42 96.93
C ALA A 21 -56.48 -64.27 95.43
N GLY A 22 -57.73 -64.49 95.03
CA GLY A 22 -58.19 -64.28 93.65
C GLY A 22 -58.23 -62.81 93.26
N THR A 23 -58.67 -61.92 94.17
CA THR A 23 -58.58 -60.47 93.97
C THR A 23 -57.14 -59.99 93.94
N ALA A 24 -56.27 -60.46 94.84
CA ALA A 24 -54.84 -60.14 94.86
C ALA A 24 -54.10 -60.61 93.59
N GLY A 25 -54.34 -61.85 93.15
CA GLY A 25 -53.75 -62.40 91.93
C GLY A 25 -54.25 -61.71 90.66
N ALA A 26 -55.54 -61.39 90.60
CA ALA A 26 -56.09 -60.56 89.53
C ALA A 26 -55.47 -59.16 89.54
N THR A 27 -55.32 -58.50 90.69
CA THR A 27 -54.66 -57.19 90.76
C THR A 27 -53.21 -57.23 90.32
N LEU A 28 -52.44 -58.28 90.65
CA LEU A 28 -51.05 -58.40 90.19
C LEU A 28 -50.96 -58.64 88.68
N TYR A 29 -51.82 -59.51 88.12
CA TYR A 29 -51.89 -59.74 86.68
C TYR A 29 -52.34 -58.50 85.90
N TYR A 30 -53.34 -57.79 86.42
CA TYR A 30 -53.76 -56.49 85.88
C TYR A 30 -52.67 -55.43 86.06
N GLN A 31 -51.88 -55.47 87.14
CA GLN A 31 -50.74 -54.57 87.32
C GLN A 31 -49.69 -54.79 86.23
N GLU A 32 -49.28 -56.04 85.99
CA GLU A 32 -48.29 -56.40 84.98
C GLU A 32 -48.79 -56.10 83.56
N SER A 33 -50.07 -56.42 83.27
CA SER A 33 -50.70 -56.08 81.99
C SER A 33 -50.83 -54.56 81.79
N VAL A 34 -51.11 -53.80 82.84
CA VAL A 34 -51.16 -52.33 82.79
C VAL A 34 -49.75 -51.77 82.60
N GLU A 35 -48.73 -52.35 83.23
CA GLU A 35 -47.33 -51.98 83.07
C GLU A 35 -46.82 -52.23 81.64
N GLU A 36 -47.13 -53.39 81.05
CA GLU A 36 -46.80 -53.72 79.66
C GLU A 36 -47.54 -52.79 78.68
N LEU A 37 -48.83 -52.54 78.91
CA LEU A 37 -49.62 -51.62 78.09
C LEU A 37 -49.11 -50.18 78.21
N ASP A 38 -48.70 -49.73 79.41
CA ASP A 38 -48.09 -48.43 79.62
C ASP A 38 -46.71 -48.33 78.96
N ALA A 39 -45.91 -49.40 79.00
CA ALA A 39 -44.63 -49.48 78.30
C ALA A 39 -44.82 -49.39 76.77
N GLU A 40 -45.78 -50.11 76.21
CA GLU A 40 -46.12 -50.04 74.78
C GLU A 40 -46.69 -48.66 74.40
N ASN A 41 -47.56 -48.07 75.24
CA ASN A 41 -48.08 -46.72 75.02
C ASN A 41 -46.96 -45.68 75.06
N SER A 42 -46.01 -45.83 75.99
CA SER A 42 -44.81 -45.01 76.09
C SER A 42 -43.95 -45.13 74.84
N GLN A 43 -43.72 -46.36 74.36
CA GLN A 43 -42.96 -46.63 73.14
C GLN A 43 -43.65 -46.06 71.88
N LEU A 44 -44.96 -46.25 71.74
CA LEU A 44 -45.76 -45.68 70.65
C LEU A 44 -45.76 -44.15 70.68
N ARG A 45 -45.80 -43.53 71.87
CA ARG A 45 -45.64 -42.08 72.02
C ARG A 45 -44.26 -41.63 71.58
N GLN A 46 -43.21 -42.36 71.95
CA GLN A 46 -41.84 -42.08 71.57
C GLN A 46 -41.63 -42.22 70.05
N GLN A 47 -42.16 -43.29 69.43
CA GLN A 47 -42.16 -43.48 67.98
C GLN A 47 -42.95 -42.39 67.26
N ASN A 48 -44.14 -42.00 67.76
CA ASN A 48 -44.90 -40.89 67.19
C ASN A 48 -44.12 -39.57 67.27
N GLN A 49 -43.39 -39.35 68.36
CA GLN A 49 -42.55 -38.17 68.51
C GLN A 49 -41.38 -38.20 67.51
N GLN A 50 -40.74 -39.35 67.34
CA GLN A 50 -39.66 -39.55 66.36
C GLN A 50 -40.16 -39.34 64.92
N LEU A 51 -41.26 -39.98 64.54
CA LEU A 51 -41.89 -39.80 63.23
C LEU A 51 -42.26 -38.34 62.95
N ARG A 52 -42.74 -37.61 63.96
CA ARG A 52 -43.03 -36.17 63.82
C ARG A 52 -41.76 -35.36 63.57
N GLN A 53 -40.67 -35.68 64.26
CA GLN A 53 -39.37 -35.03 64.04
C GLN A 53 -38.82 -35.35 62.65
N ASP A 54 -38.84 -36.62 62.23
CA ASP A 54 -38.36 -37.05 60.92
C ASP A 54 -39.17 -36.41 59.78
N LEU A 55 -40.49 -36.32 59.95
CA LEU A 55 -41.38 -35.68 58.98
C LEU A 55 -41.14 -34.16 58.94
N GLN A 56 -40.86 -33.53 60.08
CA GLN A 56 -40.46 -32.13 60.12
C GLN A 56 -39.10 -31.90 59.44
N SER A 57 -38.12 -32.76 59.68
CA SER A 57 -36.81 -32.71 59.02
C SER A 57 -36.96 -32.87 57.51
N THR A 58 -37.68 -33.90 57.07
CA THR A 58 -37.91 -34.18 55.65
C THR A 58 -38.64 -33.01 54.96
N ARG A 59 -39.58 -32.34 55.65
CA ARG A 59 -40.23 -31.12 55.14
C ARG A 59 -39.23 -29.97 54.96
N SER A 60 -38.31 -29.79 55.90
CA SER A 60 -37.24 -28.80 55.81
C SER A 60 -36.32 -29.11 54.63
N ASP A 61 -35.85 -30.36 54.51
CA ASP A 61 -34.96 -30.79 53.43
C ASP A 61 -35.59 -30.62 52.05
N LEU A 62 -36.89 -30.91 51.94
CA LEU A 62 -37.68 -30.70 50.72
C LEU A 62 -37.79 -29.22 50.36
N GLN A 63 -37.96 -28.34 51.35
CA GLN A 63 -38.01 -26.89 51.15
C GLN A 63 -36.64 -26.37 50.67
N ASP A 64 -35.56 -26.79 51.31
CA ASP A 64 -34.20 -26.39 50.93
C ASP A 64 -33.85 -26.89 49.52
N THR A 65 -34.22 -28.13 49.20
CA THR A 65 -34.02 -28.70 47.86
C THR A 65 -34.81 -27.93 46.79
N ARG A 66 -36.04 -27.51 47.09
CA ARG A 66 -36.84 -26.68 46.18
C ARG A 66 -36.20 -25.31 45.95
N GLN A 67 -35.66 -24.68 46.99
CA GLN A 67 -34.97 -23.41 46.87
C GLN A 67 -33.71 -23.57 46.00
N ARG A 68 -32.90 -24.60 46.25
CA ARG A 68 -31.71 -24.90 45.43
C ARG A 68 -32.06 -25.17 43.97
N LEU A 69 -33.17 -25.85 43.69
CA LEU A 69 -33.65 -26.06 42.32
C LEU A 69 -34.07 -24.74 41.64
N GLN A 70 -34.68 -23.81 42.37
CA GLN A 70 -35.04 -22.49 41.84
C GLN A 70 -33.79 -21.68 41.51
N GLU A 71 -32.82 -21.63 42.42
CA GLU A 71 -31.54 -20.95 42.21
C GLU A 71 -30.77 -21.56 41.02
N LEU A 72 -30.72 -22.88 40.92
CA LEU A 72 -30.05 -23.57 39.82
C LEU A 72 -30.74 -23.29 38.48
N ASN A 73 -32.07 -23.25 38.44
CA ASN A 73 -32.80 -22.89 37.22
C ASN A 73 -32.55 -21.44 36.79
N GLN A 74 -32.47 -20.50 37.74
CA GLN A 74 -32.11 -19.11 37.44
C GLN A 74 -30.67 -18.99 36.90
N SER A 75 -29.73 -19.69 37.55
CA SER A 75 -28.34 -19.74 37.09
C SER A 75 -28.24 -20.35 35.69
N LEU A 76 -28.92 -21.47 35.42
CA LEU A 76 -28.96 -22.10 34.10
C LEU A 76 -29.57 -21.17 33.04
N SER A 77 -30.61 -20.43 33.37
CA SER A 77 -31.21 -19.44 32.47
C SER A 77 -30.22 -18.31 32.14
N THR A 78 -29.48 -17.84 33.14
CA THR A 78 -28.47 -16.77 32.98
C THR A 78 -27.33 -17.27 32.11
N THR A 79 -26.75 -18.43 32.43
CA THR A 79 -25.67 -19.03 31.63
C THR A 79 -26.08 -19.29 30.18
N ARG A 80 -27.33 -19.71 29.92
CA ARG A 80 -27.84 -19.83 28.54
C ARG A 80 -27.88 -18.48 27.81
N SER A 81 -28.28 -17.42 28.50
CA SER A 81 -28.27 -16.07 27.94
C SER A 81 -26.84 -15.62 27.64
N ASP A 82 -25.91 -15.85 28.56
CA ASP A 82 -24.50 -15.48 28.38
C ASP A 82 -23.86 -16.25 27.22
N VAL A 83 -24.16 -17.55 27.08
CA VAL A 83 -23.69 -18.37 25.94
C VAL A 83 -24.20 -17.80 24.62
N ASN A 84 -25.49 -17.45 24.53
CA ASN A 84 -26.04 -16.84 23.31
C ASN A 84 -25.35 -15.52 22.98
N GLN A 85 -25.14 -14.64 23.97
CA GLN A 85 -24.47 -13.36 23.75
C GLN A 85 -23.02 -13.54 23.28
N VAL A 86 -22.29 -14.49 23.87
CA VAL A 86 -20.91 -14.80 23.44
C VAL A 86 -20.89 -15.38 22.03
N SER A 87 -21.86 -16.22 21.66
CA SER A 87 -21.99 -16.73 20.30
C SER A 87 -22.26 -15.61 19.29
N GLU A 88 -23.15 -14.68 19.59
CA GLU A 88 -23.43 -13.52 18.72
C GLU A 88 -22.19 -12.63 18.55
N ASN A 89 -21.49 -12.32 19.64
CA ASN A 89 -20.26 -11.53 19.57
C ASN A 89 -19.14 -12.23 18.79
N LEU A 90 -19.08 -13.57 18.87
CA LEU A 90 -18.11 -14.36 18.12
C LEU A 90 -18.40 -14.28 16.61
N GLU A 91 -19.66 -14.44 16.20
CA GLU A 91 -20.06 -14.30 14.79
C GLU A 91 -19.75 -12.89 14.25
N GLU A 92 -20.01 -11.85 15.05
CA GLU A 92 -19.65 -10.46 14.69
C GLU A 92 -18.14 -10.29 14.51
N THR A 93 -17.35 -10.78 15.46
CA THR A 93 -15.88 -10.70 15.41
C THR A 93 -15.30 -11.48 14.21
N GLU A 94 -15.88 -12.64 13.89
CA GLU A 94 -15.50 -13.43 12.72
C GLU A 94 -15.77 -12.66 11.41
N GLY A 95 -16.92 -11.98 11.31
CA GLY A 95 -17.24 -11.13 10.16
C GLY A 95 -16.31 -9.91 10.03
N GLU A 96 -15.99 -9.24 11.14
CA GLU A 96 -15.02 -8.14 11.14
C GLU A 96 -13.63 -8.59 10.72
N LEU A 97 -13.22 -9.79 11.16
CA LEU A 97 -11.94 -10.39 10.77
C LEU A 97 -11.89 -10.66 9.27
N GLU A 98 -12.94 -11.28 8.70
CA GLU A 98 -13.03 -11.54 7.26
C GLU A 98 -12.94 -10.23 6.45
N SER A 99 -13.72 -9.21 6.83
CA SER A 99 -13.67 -7.89 6.18
C SER A 99 -12.27 -7.26 6.25
N THR A 100 -11.61 -7.36 7.40
CA THR A 100 -10.26 -6.82 7.58
C THR A 100 -9.22 -7.57 6.73
N GLU A 101 -9.37 -8.89 6.59
CA GLU A 101 -8.50 -9.71 5.73
C GLU A 101 -8.64 -9.34 4.25
N GLU A 102 -9.87 -9.10 3.79
CA GLU A 102 -10.15 -8.63 2.42
C GLU A 102 -9.55 -7.25 2.15
N GLU A 103 -9.75 -6.29 3.06
CA GLU A 103 -9.15 -4.96 2.96
C GLU A 103 -7.62 -5.00 2.93
N LEU A 104 -7.02 -5.88 3.76
CA LEU A 104 -5.59 -6.08 3.80
C LEU A 104 -5.06 -6.68 2.50
N ALA A 105 -5.77 -7.65 1.91
CA ALA A 105 -5.42 -8.23 0.62
C ALA A 105 -5.48 -7.18 -0.50
N SER A 106 -6.55 -6.39 -0.56
CA SER A 106 -6.70 -5.28 -1.52
C SER A 106 -5.60 -4.24 -1.37
N THR A 107 -5.29 -3.83 -0.13
CA THR A 107 -4.21 -2.88 0.16
C THR A 107 -2.85 -3.40 -0.27
N ARG A 108 -2.56 -4.69 -0.06
CA ARG A 108 -1.31 -5.32 -0.51
C ARG A 108 -1.19 -5.32 -2.04
N GLN A 109 -2.28 -5.60 -2.74
CA GLN A 109 -2.31 -5.55 -4.21
C GLN A 109 -2.06 -4.13 -4.72
N ASN A 110 -2.74 -3.13 -4.15
CA ASN A 110 -2.55 -1.73 -4.51
C ASN A 110 -1.11 -1.26 -4.26
N LEU A 111 -0.51 -1.67 -3.13
CA LEU A 111 0.89 -1.37 -2.83
C LEU A 111 1.86 -2.00 -3.84
N GLN A 112 1.59 -3.23 -4.29
CA GLN A 112 2.39 -3.88 -5.32
C GLN A 112 2.30 -3.14 -6.65
N SER A 113 1.09 -2.77 -7.09
CA SER A 113 0.89 -1.99 -8.31
C SER A 113 1.55 -0.62 -8.25
N ALA A 114 1.45 0.09 -7.12
CA ALA A 114 2.12 1.37 -6.93
C ALA A 114 3.64 1.24 -7.02
N ARG A 115 4.23 0.19 -6.43
CA ARG A 115 5.67 -0.07 -6.53
C ARG A 115 6.13 -0.33 -7.97
N GLN A 116 5.34 -1.06 -8.76
CA GLN A 116 5.64 -1.30 -10.17
C GLN A 116 5.59 0.01 -10.99
N GLN A 117 4.60 0.86 -10.73
CA GLN A 117 4.50 2.17 -11.39
C GLN A 117 5.69 3.07 -11.05
N VAL A 118 6.14 3.08 -9.79
CA VAL A 118 7.34 3.83 -9.38
C VAL A 118 8.56 3.36 -10.17
N GLN A 119 8.80 2.04 -10.25
CA GLN A 119 9.94 1.49 -11.02
C GLN A 119 9.87 1.85 -12.50
N GLU A 120 8.68 1.81 -13.12
CA GLU A 120 8.50 2.22 -14.50
C GLU A 120 8.82 3.71 -14.70
N LEU A 121 8.33 4.57 -13.80
CA LEU A 121 8.58 6.01 -13.86
C LEU A 121 10.06 6.35 -13.65
N GLU A 122 10.75 5.67 -12.72
CA GLU A 122 12.19 5.81 -12.52
C GLU A 122 12.97 5.45 -13.80
N GLY A 123 12.61 4.35 -14.47
CA GLY A 123 13.20 3.97 -15.76
C GLY A 123 12.97 5.00 -16.86
N ARG A 124 11.76 5.59 -16.91
CA ARG A 124 11.43 6.66 -17.86
C ARG A 124 12.20 7.94 -17.58
N VAL A 125 12.40 8.31 -16.32
CA VAL A 125 13.21 9.47 -15.94
C VAL A 125 14.66 9.29 -16.39
N SER A 126 15.27 8.15 -16.08
CA SER A 126 16.64 7.85 -16.52
C SER A 126 16.79 7.93 -18.04
N THR A 127 15.84 7.37 -18.80
CA THR A 127 15.84 7.45 -20.26
C THR A 127 15.75 8.90 -20.77
N LEU A 128 14.95 9.74 -20.13
CA LEU A 128 14.79 11.15 -20.50
C LEU A 128 16.04 11.97 -20.15
N GLU A 129 16.70 11.66 -19.04
CA GLU A 129 17.97 12.30 -18.64
C GLU A 129 19.08 11.99 -19.66
N ASP A 130 19.23 10.73 -20.07
CA ASP A 130 20.17 10.32 -21.11
C ASP A 130 19.89 11.05 -22.43
N ARG A 131 18.62 11.08 -22.86
CA ARG A 131 18.19 11.79 -24.07
C ARG A 131 18.49 13.29 -24.01
N ASN A 132 18.33 13.91 -22.83
CA ASN A 132 18.61 15.32 -22.63
C ASN A 132 20.12 15.60 -22.76
N SER A 133 20.95 14.76 -22.16
CA SER A 133 22.41 14.84 -22.28
C SER A 133 22.89 14.71 -23.73
N ASP A 134 22.31 13.77 -24.48
CA ASP A 134 22.60 13.60 -25.91
C ASP A 134 22.23 14.83 -26.73
N LEU A 135 21.02 15.37 -26.53
CA LEU A 135 20.56 16.57 -27.22
C LEU A 135 21.41 17.81 -26.87
N GLN A 136 21.83 17.95 -25.61
CA GLN A 136 22.71 19.04 -25.21
C GLN A 136 24.08 18.95 -25.90
N SER A 137 24.60 17.73 -26.06
CA SER A 137 25.85 17.48 -26.79
C SER A 137 25.72 17.80 -28.28
N GLU A 138 24.58 17.42 -28.89
CA GLU A 138 24.26 17.75 -30.28
C GLU A 138 24.17 19.26 -30.51
N VAL A 139 23.49 19.99 -29.61
CA VAL A 139 23.40 21.46 -29.66
C VAL A 139 24.79 22.10 -29.64
N ASN A 140 25.66 21.70 -28.71
CA ASN A 140 27.01 22.24 -28.62
C ASN A 140 27.84 21.98 -29.89
N SER A 141 27.65 20.81 -30.51
CA SER A 141 28.30 20.45 -31.77
C SER A 141 27.82 21.31 -32.94
N LEU A 142 26.50 21.51 -33.04
CA LEU A 142 25.89 22.37 -34.06
C LEU A 142 26.31 23.83 -33.90
N GLU A 143 26.39 24.34 -32.66
CA GLU A 143 26.89 25.70 -32.38
C GLU A 143 28.33 25.87 -32.85
N SER A 144 29.20 24.91 -32.54
CA SER A 144 30.61 24.92 -32.97
C SER A 144 30.72 24.89 -34.50
N THR A 145 29.92 24.06 -35.15
CA THR A 145 29.83 23.98 -36.62
C THR A 145 29.35 25.32 -37.21
N ASN A 146 28.34 25.95 -36.62
CA ASN A 146 27.83 27.24 -37.09
C ASN A 146 28.87 28.35 -36.95
N GLN A 147 29.64 28.37 -35.87
CA GLN A 147 30.75 29.31 -35.68
C GLN A 147 31.81 29.13 -36.77
N ASN A 148 32.21 27.88 -37.05
CA ASN A 148 33.19 27.60 -38.09
C ASN A 148 32.70 28.01 -39.49
N LEU A 149 31.44 27.70 -39.83
CA LEU A 149 30.84 28.14 -41.10
C LEU A 149 30.77 29.67 -41.22
N ARG A 150 30.50 30.39 -40.13
CA ARG A 150 30.53 31.87 -40.14
C ARG A 150 31.94 32.40 -40.41
N GLN A 151 32.97 31.79 -39.82
CA GLN A 151 34.36 32.16 -40.07
C GLN A 151 34.74 31.91 -41.54
N GLN A 152 34.43 30.73 -42.08
CA GLN A 152 34.67 30.41 -43.49
C GLN A 152 33.96 31.40 -44.42
N ARG A 153 32.70 31.75 -44.14
CA ARG A 153 31.96 32.74 -44.93
C ARG A 153 32.61 34.11 -44.91
N ASN A 154 33.13 34.56 -43.77
CA ASN A 154 33.82 35.84 -43.68
C ASN A 154 35.15 35.81 -44.45
N GLN A 155 35.88 34.70 -44.41
CA GLN A 155 37.10 34.52 -45.19
C GLN A 155 36.80 34.57 -46.69
N LEU A 156 35.80 33.82 -47.15
CA LEU A 156 35.38 33.84 -48.56
C LEU A 156 34.93 35.24 -49.02
N GLN A 157 34.29 36.01 -48.14
CA GLN A 157 33.91 37.38 -48.46
C GLN A 157 35.15 38.27 -48.69
N ASN A 158 36.16 38.16 -47.81
CA ASN A 158 37.41 38.90 -47.99
C ASN A 158 38.12 38.47 -49.28
N ASP A 159 38.19 37.15 -49.57
CA ASP A 159 38.80 36.66 -50.81
C ASP A 159 38.10 37.21 -52.06
N VAL A 160 36.76 37.36 -52.02
CA VAL A 160 35.97 37.97 -53.09
C VAL A 160 36.29 39.46 -53.24
N ASP A 161 36.39 40.19 -52.13
CA ASP A 161 36.72 41.61 -52.14
C ASP A 161 38.14 41.84 -52.71
N ASP A 162 39.13 41.05 -52.28
CA ASP A 162 40.50 41.09 -52.79
C ASP A 162 40.57 40.78 -54.30
N LEU A 163 39.81 39.79 -54.78
CA LEU A 163 39.73 39.46 -56.20
C LEU A 163 39.08 40.58 -57.04
N ASN A 164 38.07 41.26 -56.51
CA ASN A 164 37.45 42.39 -57.20
C ASN A 164 38.42 43.59 -57.33
N ASP A 165 39.23 43.83 -56.29
CA ASP A 165 40.28 44.84 -56.33
C ASP A 165 41.36 44.49 -57.37
N GLU A 166 41.78 43.21 -57.43
CA GLU A 166 42.74 42.73 -58.44
C GLU A 166 42.18 42.86 -59.87
N VAL A 167 40.91 42.51 -60.09
CA VAL A 167 40.24 42.69 -61.39
C VAL A 167 40.24 44.16 -61.79
N SER A 168 39.88 45.07 -60.87
CA SER A 168 39.85 46.51 -61.16
C SER A 168 41.24 47.05 -61.54
N GLN A 169 42.29 46.60 -60.84
CA GLN A 169 43.67 46.98 -61.17
C GLN A 169 44.09 46.45 -62.54
N LEU A 170 43.72 45.21 -62.88
CA LEU A 170 44.01 44.63 -64.20
C LEU A 170 43.26 45.38 -65.32
N GLU A 171 42.03 45.82 -65.09
CA GLU A 171 41.27 46.65 -66.04
C GLU A 171 41.96 48.00 -66.28
N ASP A 172 42.44 48.66 -65.22
CA ASP A 172 43.22 49.91 -65.33
C ASP A 172 44.54 49.70 -66.09
N ASP A 173 45.26 48.61 -65.81
CA ASP A 173 46.50 48.25 -66.50
C ASP A 173 46.26 47.99 -67.99
N VAL A 174 45.18 47.29 -68.34
CA VAL A 174 44.76 47.06 -69.73
C VAL A 174 44.49 48.39 -70.44
N SER A 175 43.72 49.29 -69.83
CA SER A 175 43.43 50.60 -70.43
C SER A 175 44.69 51.44 -70.64
N SER A 176 45.63 51.41 -69.69
CA SER A 176 46.93 52.07 -69.81
C SER A 176 47.75 51.50 -70.97
N LEU A 177 47.81 50.18 -71.12
CA LEU A 177 48.50 49.52 -72.22
C LEU A 177 47.85 49.81 -73.58
N GLU A 178 46.52 49.84 -73.66
CA GLU A 178 45.79 50.24 -74.87
C GLU A 178 46.15 51.66 -75.30
N ASN A 179 46.21 52.60 -74.37
CA ASN A 179 46.64 53.98 -74.66
C ASN A 179 48.08 54.04 -75.18
N GLN A 180 49.00 53.30 -74.53
CA GLN A 180 50.40 53.23 -74.99
C GLN A 180 50.51 52.63 -76.41
N VAL A 181 49.70 51.62 -76.73
CA VAL A 181 49.64 51.05 -78.09
C VAL A 181 49.19 52.10 -79.09
N ASN A 182 48.12 52.85 -78.80
CA ASN A 182 47.64 53.92 -79.67
C ASN A 182 48.71 55.01 -79.90
N ASP A 183 49.39 55.46 -78.83
CA ASP A 183 50.46 56.46 -78.92
C ASP A 183 51.62 55.96 -79.80
N LEU A 184 52.02 54.69 -79.65
CA LEU A 184 53.07 54.06 -80.46
C LEU A 184 52.64 53.86 -81.91
N GLU A 185 51.36 53.60 -82.18
CA GLU A 185 50.82 53.53 -83.53
C GLU A 185 50.85 54.90 -84.23
N ASP A 186 50.47 55.96 -83.52
CA ASP A 186 50.53 57.35 -84.02
C ASP A 186 51.98 57.80 -84.28
N GLU A 187 52.90 57.49 -83.37
CA GLU A 187 54.34 57.76 -83.57
C GLU A 187 54.88 57.01 -84.80
N ASN A 188 54.52 55.73 -84.96
CA ASN A 188 54.90 54.95 -86.13
C ASN A 188 54.34 55.55 -87.43
N ALA A 189 53.10 56.04 -87.42
CA ALA A 189 52.50 56.69 -88.58
C ALA A 189 53.25 57.98 -88.94
N ASN A 190 53.58 58.80 -87.95
CA ASN A 190 54.35 60.03 -88.12
C ASN A 190 55.76 59.76 -88.67
N LEU A 191 56.48 58.80 -88.08
CA LEU A 191 57.81 58.38 -88.56
C LEU A 191 57.75 57.84 -90.00
N ARG A 192 56.70 57.09 -90.36
CA ARG A 192 56.50 56.64 -91.75
C ARG A 192 56.30 57.80 -92.71
N ASN A 193 55.52 58.81 -92.33
CA ASN A 193 55.33 60.03 -93.12
C ASN A 193 56.64 60.82 -93.27
N GLU A 194 57.39 61.00 -92.18
CA GLU A 194 58.69 61.67 -92.21
C GLU A 194 59.69 60.94 -93.12
N VAL A 195 59.75 59.61 -93.02
CA VAL A 195 60.57 58.78 -93.93
C VAL A 195 60.13 58.97 -95.39
N GLN A 196 58.82 59.07 -95.67
CA GLN A 196 58.31 59.32 -97.01
C GLN A 196 58.71 60.72 -97.52
N ASP A 197 58.59 61.75 -96.68
CA ASP A 197 58.95 63.13 -97.03
C ASP A 197 60.45 63.27 -97.27
N LEU A 198 61.29 62.70 -96.39
CA LEU A 198 62.74 62.68 -96.58
C LEU A 198 63.14 61.93 -97.86
N ARG A 199 62.45 60.84 -98.21
CA ARG A 199 62.63 60.15 -99.50
C ARG A 199 62.27 61.05 -100.68
N GLN A 200 61.18 61.80 -100.60
CA GLN A 200 60.78 62.75 -101.66
C GLN A 200 61.80 63.89 -101.80
N GLN A 201 62.20 64.51 -100.69
CA GLN A 201 63.22 65.56 -100.67
C GLN A 201 64.55 65.06 -101.25
N ARG A 202 64.99 63.85 -100.87
CA ARG A 202 66.17 63.20 -101.46
C ARG A 202 66.01 63.06 -102.98
N ASN A 203 64.88 62.56 -103.46
CA ASN A 203 64.64 62.37 -104.90
C ASN A 203 64.64 63.71 -105.66
N GLN A 204 64.06 64.76 -105.09
CA GLN A 204 64.09 66.11 -105.65
C GLN A 204 65.52 66.68 -105.69
N ALA A 205 66.28 66.57 -104.60
CA ALA A 205 67.68 67.00 -104.58
C ALA A 205 68.50 66.26 -105.65
N CYS A 206 68.29 64.95 -105.80
CA CYS A 206 68.94 64.14 -106.83
C CYS A 206 68.56 64.52 -108.27
N SER A 207 67.39 65.10 -108.52
CA SER A 207 67.01 65.57 -109.86
C SER A 207 67.66 66.91 -110.23
N MET A 208 68.06 67.72 -109.23
CA MET A 208 68.69 69.04 -109.42
C MET A 208 70.22 68.99 -109.63
N ILE A 209 70.86 67.83 -109.46
CA ILE A 209 72.31 67.66 -109.66
C ILE A 209 72.63 67.63 -111.16
N ASN A 210 73.35 68.64 -111.66
CA ASN A 210 73.95 68.65 -112.99
C ASN A 210 75.40 68.15 -112.93
N GLY A 211 75.64 66.89 -113.28
CA GLY A 211 76.95 66.21 -113.22
C GLY A 211 76.82 64.70 -112.94
N SER A 212 77.91 64.05 -112.53
CA SER A 212 77.88 62.63 -112.11
C SER A 212 77.10 62.48 -110.80
N LYS A 213 75.91 61.86 -110.85
CA LYS A 213 75.06 61.67 -109.67
C LYS A 213 75.67 60.69 -108.65
N PRO A 214 75.52 60.92 -107.34
CA PRO A 214 75.95 60.00 -106.28
C PRO A 214 75.24 58.62 -106.36
N SER A 215 75.90 57.56 -105.87
CA SER A 215 75.39 56.18 -105.92
C SER A 215 74.13 55.91 -105.10
N PHE A 216 73.80 56.78 -104.15
CA PHE A 216 72.61 56.70 -103.31
C PHE A 216 71.42 57.51 -103.85
N CYS A 217 71.60 58.20 -104.98
CA CYS A 217 70.48 58.79 -105.72
C CYS A 217 69.76 57.69 -106.50
N PRO A 218 68.44 57.55 -106.34
CA PRO A 218 67.65 56.68 -107.21
C PRO A 218 67.59 57.22 -108.66
#